data_AF-A0A327JYB4-F1
#
_entry.id   AF-A0A327JYB4-F1
#
_cell.length_a   1.000
_cell.length_b   1.000
_cell.length_c   1.000
_cell.angle_alpha   90.00
_cell.angle_beta   90.00
_cell.angle_gamma   90.00
#
_symmetry.space_group_name_H-M   'P 1'
#
loop_
_entity.id
_entity.type
_entity.pdbx_description
1 polymer ?
#
loop_
_entity_poly.entity_id
_entity_poly.type
_entity_poly.pdbx_seq_one_letter_code
_entity_poly.pdbx_strand_id
1 'polypeptide(L)'
;MSRITLARRLQAVTIAYHEAKAQLHQQIRARTICDVERDLRQAHVLALRAARESLVTMVREQAPSLARLQHDAMVAADAIPTQDLEALQ
;
A
#
# COMPACT_ATOMS: atom_id res chain seq x y z
N MET A 1 -1.11 -5.80 23.00
CA MET A 1 -1.06 -4.65 22.07
C MET A 1 -2.47 -4.06 21.98
N SER A 2 -2.66 -2.73 22.02
CA SER A 2 -4.02 -2.14 22.03
C SER A 2 -4.64 -2.06 20.63
N ARG A 3 -5.98 -2.09 20.53
CA ARG A 3 -6.72 -1.90 19.25
C ARG A 3 -6.33 -0.60 18.54
N ILE A 4 -6.12 0.48 19.31
CA ILE A 4 -5.69 1.79 18.79
C ILE A 4 -4.27 1.70 18.19
N THR A 5 -3.37 0.96 18.83
CA THR A 5 -2.01 0.74 18.32
C THR A 5 -2.04 -0.04 16.99
N LEU A 6 -2.93 -1.03 16.86
CA LEU A 6 -3.08 -1.81 15.64
C LEU A 6 -3.63 -0.97 14.48
N ALA A 7 -4.67 -0.15 14.73
CA ALA A 7 -5.23 0.77 13.74
C ALA A 7 -4.20 1.80 13.25
N ARG A 8 -3.40 2.39 14.15
CA ARG A 8 -2.33 3.33 13.78
C ARG A 8 -1.24 2.67 12.95
N ARG A 9 -0.85 1.43 13.26
CA ARG A 9 0.12 0.68 12.46
C ARG A 9 -0.41 0.38 11.07
N LEU A 10 -1.66 -0.04 10.96
CA LEU A 10 -2.30 -0.25 9.66
C LEU A 10 -2.31 1.04 8.85
N GLN A 11 -2.72 2.17 9.44
CA GLN A 11 -2.72 3.47 8.75
C GLN A 11 -1.32 3.86 8.26
N ALA A 12 -0.30 3.73 9.11
CA ALA A 12 1.08 4.06 8.75
C ALA A 12 1.61 3.19 7.59
N VAL A 13 1.36 1.88 7.62
CA VAL A 13 1.77 0.96 6.55
C VAL A 13 1.02 1.24 5.25
N THR A 14 -0.28 1.58 5.33
CA THR A 14 -1.06 1.97 4.15
C THR A 14 -0.49 3.22 3.50
N ILE A 15 -0.18 4.28 4.27
CA ILE A 15 0.44 5.50 3.74
C ILE A 15 1.78 5.18 3.08
N ALA A 16 2.66 4.44 3.77
CA ALA A 16 3.98 4.06 3.25
C ALA A 16 3.88 3.26 1.94
N TYR A 17 2.90 2.34 1.83
CA TYR A 17 2.64 1.59 0.60
C TYR A 17 2.27 2.52 -0.57
N HIS A 18 1.35 3.46 -0.36
CA HIS A 18 0.92 4.37 -1.41
C HIS A 18 2.03 5.33 -1.83
N GLU A 19 2.82 5.85 -0.89
CA GLU A 19 3.98 6.70 -1.16
C GLU A 19 5.04 5.94 -1.97
N ALA A 20 5.42 4.73 -1.54
CA ALA A 20 6.40 3.91 -2.24
C ALA A 20 5.95 3.57 -3.67
N LYS A 21 4.67 3.20 -3.84
CA LYS A 21 4.08 2.92 -5.16
C LYS A 21 4.08 4.15 -6.06
N ALA A 22 3.66 5.32 -5.54
CA ALA A 22 3.65 6.56 -6.29
C ALA A 22 5.05 7.01 -6.73
N GLN A 23 6.03 6.92 -5.83
CA GLN A 23 7.43 7.24 -6.14
C GLN A 23 7.99 6.32 -7.23
N LEU A 24 7.75 5.01 -7.13
CA LEU A 24 8.19 4.05 -8.14
C LEU A 24 7.59 4.37 -9.51
N HIS A 25 6.28 4.63 -9.58
CA HIS A 25 5.61 5.01 -10.82
C HIS A 25 6.17 6.34 -11.38
N GLN A 26 6.39 7.34 -10.53
CA GLN A 26 6.96 8.61 -10.95
C GLN A 26 8.36 8.43 -11.55
N GLN A 27 9.21 7.60 -10.95
CA GLN A 27 10.56 7.33 -11.44
C GLN A 27 10.59 6.51 -12.73
N ILE A 28 9.68 5.54 -12.89
CA ILE A 28 9.49 4.79 -14.13
C ILE A 28 9.06 5.74 -15.26
N ARG A 29 8.05 6.58 -15.01
CA ARG A 29 7.57 7.59 -15.98
C ARG A 29 8.66 8.58 -16.35
N ALA A 30 9.45 9.03 -15.39
CA ALA A 30 10.56 9.95 -15.62
C ALA A 30 11.80 9.28 -16.24
N ARG A 31 11.83 7.95 -16.37
CA ARG A 31 13.00 7.16 -16.81
C ARG A 31 14.25 7.46 -15.98
N THR A 32 14.08 7.71 -14.69
CA THR A 32 15.18 8.10 -13.77
C THR A 32 15.71 6.95 -12.92
N ILE A 33 15.17 5.75 -13.07
CA ILE A 33 15.52 4.57 -12.28
C ILE A 33 16.13 3.47 -13.13
N CYS A 34 17.24 2.92 -12.69
CA CYS A 34 17.86 1.76 -13.35
C CYS A 34 17.09 0.47 -13.00
N ASP A 35 17.30 -0.61 -13.76
CA ASP A 35 16.51 -1.84 -13.59
C ASP A 35 16.72 -2.51 -12.22
N VAL A 36 17.95 -2.54 -11.70
CA VAL A 36 18.23 -3.09 -10.36
C VAL A 36 17.51 -2.31 -9.26
N GLU A 37 17.53 -0.98 -9.33
CA GLU A 37 16.80 -0.14 -8.38
C GLU A 37 15.29 -0.31 -8.51
N ARG A 38 14.78 -0.48 -9.74
CA ARG A 38 13.36 -0.75 -10.01
C ARG A 38 12.92 -2.04 -9.32
N ASP A 39 13.69 -3.12 -9.47
CA ASP A 39 13.38 -4.42 -8.87
C ASP A 39 13.37 -4.35 -7.34
N LEU A 40 14.35 -3.66 -6.74
CA LEU A 40 14.40 -3.46 -5.29
C LEU A 40 13.20 -2.64 -4.79
N ARG A 41 12.83 -1.56 -5.48
CA ARG A 41 11.67 -0.73 -5.11
C ARG A 41 10.36 -1.49 -5.33
N GLN A 42 10.25 -2.28 -6.38
CA GLN A 42 9.09 -3.14 -6.62
C GLN A 42 8.94 -4.19 -5.50
N ALA A 43 10.03 -4.85 -5.11
CA ALA A 43 10.04 -5.78 -3.99
C ALA A 43 9.62 -5.09 -2.67
N HIS A 44 10.07 -3.85 -2.44
CA HIS A 44 9.66 -3.05 -1.29
C HIS A 44 8.16 -2.75 -1.28
N VAL A 45 7.59 -2.33 -2.42
CA VAL A 45 6.14 -2.09 -2.56
C VAL A 45 5.34 -3.37 -2.28
N LEU A 46 5.79 -4.52 -2.78
CA LEU A 46 5.16 -5.82 -2.53
C LEU A 46 5.25 -6.22 -1.04
N ALA A 47 6.38 -5.99 -0.38
CA ALA A 47 6.54 -6.24 1.04
C ALA A 47 5.60 -5.37 1.90
N LEU A 48 5.45 -4.09 1.56
CA LEU A 48 4.50 -3.20 2.23
C LEU A 48 3.05 -3.64 2.04
N ARG A 49 2.70 -4.12 0.83
CA ARG A 49 1.38 -4.71 0.56
C ARG A 49 1.11 -5.92 1.44
N ALA A 50 2.05 -6.87 1.51
CA ALA A 50 1.91 -8.07 2.34
C ALA A 50 1.77 -7.72 3.84
N ALA A 51 2.57 -6.75 4.32
CA ALA A 51 2.47 -6.25 5.69
C ALA A 51 1.09 -5.62 5.95
N ARG A 52 0.56 -4.84 5.00
CA ARG A 52 -0.78 -4.23 5.07
C ARG A 52 -1.86 -5.31 5.17
N GLU A 53 -1.83 -6.31 4.30
CA GLU A 53 -2.79 -7.42 4.28
C GLU A 53 -2.78 -8.20 5.60
N SER A 54 -1.60 -8.49 6.15
CA SER A 54 -1.46 -9.13 7.47
C SER A 54 -2.07 -8.28 8.60
N LEU A 55 -1.83 -6.96 8.59
CA LEU A 55 -2.42 -6.03 9.57
C LEU A 55 -3.94 -5.94 9.44
N VAL A 56 -4.48 -5.97 8.22
CA VAL A 56 -5.93 -5.99 8.00
C VAL A 56 -6.56 -7.26 8.57
N THR A 57 -5.94 -8.42 8.36
CA THR A 57 -6.41 -9.69 8.95
C THR A 57 -6.44 -9.61 10.48
N MET A 58 -5.36 -9.12 11.10
CA MET A 58 -5.31 -8.93 12.55
C MET A 58 -6.37 -7.93 13.06
N VAL A 59 -6.64 -6.84 12.33
CA VAL A 59 -7.71 -5.90 12.68
C VAL A 59 -9.07 -6.58 12.60
N ARG A 60 -9.33 -7.36 11.54
CA ARG A 60 -10.60 -8.06 11.35
C ARG A 60 -10.89 -9.02 12.50
N GLU A 61 -9.87 -9.74 12.97
CA GLU A 61 -9.99 -10.66 14.11
C GLU A 61 -10.22 -9.92 15.43
N GLN A 62 -9.52 -8.80 15.67
CA GLN A 62 -9.55 -8.12 16.97
C GLN A 62 -10.62 -7.02 17.10
N ALA A 63 -11.14 -6.51 15.98
CA ALA A 63 -12.10 -5.40 15.92
C ALA A 63 -12.99 -5.46 14.65
N PRO A 64 -13.93 -6.42 14.56
CA PRO A 64 -14.77 -6.64 13.37
C PRO A 64 -15.58 -5.41 12.94
N SER A 65 -16.03 -4.58 13.89
CA SER A 65 -16.79 -3.37 13.64
C SER A 65 -15.97 -2.22 13.03
N LEU A 66 -14.65 -2.18 13.28
CA LEU A 66 -13.73 -1.19 12.70
C LEU A 66 -13.20 -1.61 11.33
N ALA A 67 -13.21 -2.91 11.04
CA ALA A 67 -12.67 -3.46 9.82
C ALA A 67 -13.40 -2.98 8.56
N ARG A 68 -14.71 -2.68 8.65
CA ARG A 68 -15.52 -2.24 7.51
C ARG A 68 -15.15 -0.81 7.07
N LEU A 69 -15.14 0.14 8.02
CA LEU A 69 -14.68 1.52 7.79
C LEU A 69 -13.22 1.59 7.31
N GLN A 70 -12.33 0.77 7.87
CA GLN A 70 -10.93 0.74 7.42
C GLN A 70 -10.77 0.09 6.04
N HIS A 71 -11.58 -0.91 5.71
CA HIS A 71 -11.60 -1.50 4.37
C HIS A 71 -12.08 -0.49 3.33
N ASP A 72 -13.15 0.25 3.60
CA ASP A 72 -13.70 1.25 2.67
C ASP A 72 -12.69 2.39 2.42
N ALA A 73 -12.03 2.89 3.47
CA ALA A 73 -10.96 3.88 3.34
C ALA A 73 -9.77 3.36 2.51
N MET A 74 -9.44 2.07 2.67
CA MET A 74 -8.35 1.43 1.93
C MET A 74 -8.71 1.19 0.46
N VAL A 75 -9.95 0.80 0.17
CA VAL A 75 -10.48 0.67 -1.19
C VAL A 75 -10.52 2.04 -1.88
N ALA A 76 -10.95 3.09 -1.19
CA ALA A 76 -10.94 4.45 -1.73
C ALA A 76 -9.51 4.94 -2.04
N ALA A 77 -8.53 4.60 -1.19
CA ALA A 77 -7.12 4.95 -1.43
C ALA A 77 -6.50 4.16 -2.60
N ASP A 78 -6.88 2.89 -2.80
CA ASP A 78 -6.44 2.07 -3.94
C ASP A 78 -7.18 2.43 -5.25
N ALA A 79 -8.41 2.98 -5.18
CA ALA A 79 -9.22 3.38 -6.32
C ALA A 79 -8.84 4.73 -6.93
N ILE A 80 -7.88 5.46 -6.35
CA ILE A 80 -7.30 6.64 -7.01
C ILE A 80 -6.66 6.15 -8.31
N PRO A 81 -7.22 6.50 -9.49
CA PRO A 81 -6.80 5.88 -10.73
C PRO A 81 -5.36 6.24 -11.00
N THR A 82 -4.47 5.25 -10.94
CA THR A 82 -3.19 5.31 -11.64
C THR A 82 -3.46 4.97 -13.11
N GLN A 83 -4.33 5.74 -13.76
CA GLN A 83 -4.53 5.65 -15.21
C GLN A 83 -3.16 5.94 -15.88
N ASP A 84 -2.87 5.17 -16.91
CA ASP A 84 -1.57 4.98 -17.61
C ASP A 84 -0.58 4.00 -16.97
N LEU A 85 -0.95 2.72 -16.91
CA LEU A 85 0.02 1.60 -16.87
C LEU A 85 -0.27 0.49 -17.88
N GLU A 86 -1.48 0.36 -18.42
CA GLU A 86 -1.80 -0.68 -19.42
C GLU A 86 -1.45 -0.30 -20.87
N ALA A 87 -0.85 0.88 -21.10
CA ALA A 87 -0.50 1.37 -22.44
C ALA A 87 1.00 1.19 -22.82
N LEU A 88 1.79 0.46 -22.01
CA LEU A 88 3.25 0.33 -22.18
C LEU A 88 3.78 -1.12 -22.20
N GLN A 89 2.91 -2.12 -22.43
CA GLN A 89 3.33 -3.47 -22.83
C GLN A 89 3.43 -3.56 -24.35
#